data_AF-A0A495SRC0-F1
#
_entry.id   AF-A0A495SRC0-F1
#
_cell.length_a   1.000
_cell.length_b   1.000
_cell.length_c   1.000
_cell.angle_alpha   90.00
_cell.angle_beta   90.00
_cell.angle_gamma   90.00
#
_symmetry.space_group_name_H-M   'P 1'
#
loop_
_entity.id
_entity.type
_entity.pdbx_description
1 polymer ?
#
loop_
_entity_poly.entity_id
_entity_poly.type
_entity_poly.pdbx_seq_one_letter_code
_entity_poly.pdbx_strand_id
1 'polypeptide(L)'
;MRIHLTRDSVAAGDDVDAPHHATVDLPDGLDTPDALAALDLPRAWLPQIGGGRATWVVRGADGTPLAVLAQQWPQARPLPAGLGPLAALAGPDGTVRLHVEYRRQLDPDAEYERLG
;
A
#
# COMPACT_ATOMS: atom_id res chain seq x y z
N MET A 1 -3.45 1.60 16.92
CA MET A 1 -3.24 0.28 16.31
C MET A 1 -1.86 0.20 15.69
N ARG A 2 -1.23 -0.98 15.72
CA ARG A 2 0.08 -1.21 15.10
C ARG A 2 -0.07 -1.72 13.68
N ILE A 3 0.65 -1.12 12.76
CA ILE A 3 0.71 -1.53 11.35
C ILE A 3 2.13 -1.96 11.02
N HIS A 4 2.28 -3.17 10.50
CA HIS A 4 3.51 -3.65 9.91
C HIS A 4 3.39 -3.60 8.38
N LEU A 5 4.18 -2.73 7.76
CA LEU A 5 4.21 -2.52 6.33
C LEU A 5 5.43 -3.24 5.74
N THR A 6 5.24 -3.91 4.61
CA THR A 6 6.33 -4.39 3.75
C THR A 6 6.11 -3.94 2.31
N ARG A 7 7.17 -3.85 1.51
CA ARG A 7 7.06 -3.58 0.07
C ARG A 7 8.00 -4.47 -0.71
N ASP A 8 7.70 -4.72 -1.98
CA ASP A 8 8.65 -5.36 -2.87
C ASP A 8 9.93 -4.52 -3.00
N SER A 9 11.07 -5.22 -3.04
CA SER A 9 12.34 -4.62 -3.42
C SER A 9 12.34 -4.39 -4.93
N VAL A 10 12.46 -3.14 -5.32
CA VAL A 10 12.60 -2.73 -6.70
C VAL A 10 14.09 -2.45 -6.90
N ALA A 11 14.82 -3.34 -7.58
CA ALA A 11 16.23 -3.08 -7.95
C ALA A 11 16.35 -2.00 -9.05
N ALA A 12 15.62 -0.89 -8.90
CA ALA A 12 15.59 0.27 -9.79
C ALA A 12 15.33 1.54 -8.96
N GLY A 13 16.06 2.61 -9.28
CA GLY A 13 15.93 3.89 -8.59
C GLY A 13 16.75 3.96 -7.30
N ASP A 14 16.14 4.50 -6.25
CA ASP A 14 16.73 4.79 -4.94
C ASP A 14 16.59 3.63 -3.92
N ASP A 15 16.11 2.47 -4.34
CA ASP A 15 15.65 1.38 -3.46
C ASP A 15 16.71 0.30 -3.17
N VAL A 16 17.99 0.56 -3.46
CA VAL A 16 19.09 -0.41 -3.25
C VAL A 16 19.35 -0.70 -1.76
N ASP A 17 19.18 0.29 -0.89
CA ASP A 17 19.46 0.19 0.56
C ASP A 17 18.26 0.58 1.45
N ALA A 18 17.07 0.75 0.87
CA ALA A 18 15.92 1.21 1.63
C ALA A 18 15.31 0.08 2.48
N PRO A 19 14.90 0.34 3.74
CA PRO A 19 14.21 -0.66 4.53
C PRO A 19 12.87 -0.99 3.88
N HIS A 20 12.77 -2.18 3.29
CA HIS A 20 11.54 -2.70 2.67
C HIS A 20 10.45 -3.08 3.70
N HIS A 21 10.63 -2.67 4.96
CA HIS A 21 9.67 -2.86 6.03
C HIS A 21 9.62 -1.63 6.93
N ALA A 22 8.43 -1.33 7.46
CA ALA A 22 8.22 -0.27 8.43
C ALA A 22 7.20 -0.72 9.48
N THR A 23 7.24 -0.09 10.65
CA THR A 23 6.17 -0.23 11.65
C THR A 23 5.71 1.15 12.05
N VAL A 24 4.39 1.36 11.97
CA VAL A 24 3.74 2.64 12.25
C VAL A 24 2.62 2.38 13.24
N ASP A 25 2.52 3.22 14.26
CA ASP A 25 1.38 3.25 15.15
C ASP A 25 0.42 4.34 14.68
N LEU A 26 -0.81 3.96 14.31
CA LEU A 26 -1.88 4.89 13.91
C LEU A 26 -2.98 4.95 14.99
N PRO A 27 -3.81 6.00 15.02
CA PRO A 27 -5.02 6.02 15.83
C PRO A 27 -5.91 4.79 15.60
N ASP A 28 -6.57 4.32 16.65
CA ASP A 28 -7.59 3.28 16.52
C ASP A 28 -8.84 3.85 15.81
N GLY A 29 -9.60 2.98 15.14
CA GLY A 29 -10.88 3.34 14.51
C GLY A 29 -10.79 3.90 13.09
N LEU A 30 -9.59 4.06 12.52
CA LEU A 30 -9.44 4.42 11.11
C LEU A 30 -9.96 3.31 10.19
N ASP A 31 -10.56 3.72 9.08
CA ASP A 31 -10.79 2.85 7.93
C ASP A 31 -9.55 2.76 7.05
N THR A 32 -9.53 1.84 6.08
CA THR A 32 -8.38 1.68 5.19
C THR A 32 -8.06 2.93 4.37
N PRO A 33 -9.02 3.63 3.74
CA PRO A 33 -8.75 4.90 3.06
C PRO A 33 -8.03 5.94 3.93
N ASP A 34 -8.53 6.19 5.13
CA ASP A 34 -7.95 7.18 6.05
C ASP A 34 -6.57 6.73 6.54
N ALA A 35 -6.38 5.43 6.77
CA ALA A 35 -5.07 4.88 7.14
C ALA A 35 -4.04 5.04 6.01
N LEU A 36 -4.42 4.77 4.74
CA LEU A 36 -3.53 4.97 3.59
C LEU A 36 -3.14 6.44 3.42
N ALA A 37 -4.06 7.36 3.66
CA ALA A 37 -3.80 8.80 3.66
C ALA A 37 -2.86 9.20 4.81
N ALA A 38 -3.07 8.67 6.02
CA ALA A 38 -2.21 8.92 7.18
C ALA A 38 -0.78 8.39 7.00
N LEU A 39 -0.60 7.34 6.21
CA LEU A 39 0.71 6.81 5.81
C LEU A 39 1.37 7.59 4.65
N ASP A 40 0.71 8.63 4.13
CA ASP A 40 1.13 9.44 2.98
C ASP A 40 1.55 8.59 1.77
N LEU A 41 0.82 7.50 1.52
CA LEU A 41 1.04 6.64 0.36
C LEU A 41 0.32 7.20 -0.88
N PRO A 42 0.97 7.25 -2.06
CA PRO A 42 2.26 6.60 -2.41
C PRO A 42 3.54 7.43 -2.19
N ARG A 43 3.51 8.60 -1.56
CA ARG A 43 4.59 9.60 -1.65
C ARG A 43 5.72 9.40 -0.64
N ALA A 44 5.41 9.16 0.63
CA ALA A 44 6.42 9.16 1.69
C ALA A 44 7.27 7.88 1.76
N TRP A 45 6.72 6.75 1.27
CA TRP A 45 7.30 5.43 1.52
C TRP A 45 7.37 4.52 0.30
N LEU A 46 7.17 5.01 -0.92
CA LEU A 46 7.43 4.22 -2.13
C LEU A 46 8.55 4.85 -2.95
N PRO A 47 9.43 4.03 -3.56
CA PRO A 47 10.53 4.54 -4.35
C PRO A 47 10.01 5.31 -5.57
N GLN A 48 10.73 6.35 -5.97
CA GLN A 48 10.40 7.11 -7.18
C GLN A 48 11.03 6.41 -8.38
N ILE A 49 10.21 5.75 -9.20
CA ILE A 49 10.71 4.98 -10.33
C ILE A 49 10.84 5.88 -11.57
N GLY A 50 11.96 5.72 -12.28
CA GLY A 50 12.19 6.40 -13.56
C GLY A 50 11.04 6.16 -14.55
N GLY A 51 10.55 7.23 -15.17
CA GLY A 51 9.36 7.21 -16.03
C GLY A 51 8.06 7.62 -15.34
N GLY A 52 8.03 7.70 -14.01
CA GLY A 52 6.94 8.36 -13.27
C GLY A 52 5.58 7.65 -13.30
N ARG A 53 5.53 6.40 -13.75
CA ARG A 53 4.30 5.62 -13.96
C ARG A 53 4.26 4.33 -13.16
N ALA A 54 5.04 4.23 -12.09
CA ALA A 54 5.02 3.02 -11.28
C ALA A 54 3.66 2.84 -10.61
N THR A 55 3.24 1.59 -10.57
CA THR A 55 1.96 1.13 -10.01
C THR A 55 2.27 0.10 -8.94
N TRP A 56 1.48 0.12 -7.87
CA TRP A 56 1.59 -0.80 -6.75
C TRP A 56 0.20 -1.23 -6.28
N VAL A 57 0.14 -2.34 -5.56
CA VAL A 57 -1.08 -2.85 -4.92
C VAL A 57 -0.81 -3.04 -3.44
N VAL A 58 -1.65 -2.45 -2.58
CA VAL A 58 -1.66 -2.79 -1.15
C VAL A 58 -2.44 -4.08 -0.97
N ARG A 59 -1.84 -5.06 -0.31
CA ARG A 59 -2.47 -6.32 0.06
C ARG A 59 -2.53 -6.51 1.56
N GLY A 60 -3.60 -7.14 2.04
CA GLY A 60 -3.70 -7.67 3.38
C GLY A 60 -2.82 -8.90 3.60
N ALA A 61 -2.75 -9.38 4.84
CA ALA A 61 -1.98 -10.56 5.23
C ALA A 61 -2.41 -11.85 4.50
N ASP A 62 -3.67 -11.93 4.08
CA ASP A 62 -4.28 -13.02 3.33
C ASP A 62 -4.06 -12.90 1.80
N GLY A 63 -3.38 -11.85 1.35
CA GLY A 63 -3.16 -11.55 -0.06
C GLY A 63 -4.31 -10.78 -0.73
N THR A 64 -5.38 -10.46 -0.02
CA THR A 64 -6.52 -9.71 -0.56
C THR A 64 -6.06 -8.31 -1.00
N PRO A 65 -6.36 -7.87 -2.23
CA PRO A 65 -6.01 -6.54 -2.71
C PRO A 65 -6.94 -5.49 -2.09
N LEU A 66 -6.36 -4.46 -1.47
CA LEU A 66 -7.08 -3.45 -0.70
C LEU A 66 -7.08 -2.08 -1.37
N ALA A 67 -6.02 -1.76 -2.12
CA ALA A 67 -5.92 -0.50 -2.84
C ALA A 67 -4.91 -0.59 -3.98
N VAL A 68 -5.09 0.26 -5.00
CA VAL A 68 -4.09 0.53 -6.03
C VAL A 68 -3.44 1.88 -5.74
N LEU A 69 -2.12 1.93 -5.90
CA LEU A 69 -1.36 3.17 -5.82
C LEU A 69 -0.63 3.39 -7.14
N ALA A 70 -0.48 4.65 -7.54
CA ALA A 70 0.26 5.01 -8.73
C ALA A 70 1.07 6.26 -8.47
N GLN A 71 2.30 6.31 -9.00
CA GLN A 71 3.23 7.41 -8.75
C GLN A 71 2.69 8.74 -9.29
N GLN A 72 1.93 8.67 -10.38
CA GLN A 72 1.26 9.78 -11.03
C GLN A 72 -0.06 10.19 -10.36
N TRP A 73 -0.57 9.42 -9.39
CA TRP A 73 -1.79 9.75 -8.68
C TRP A 73 -1.52 10.59 -7.43
N PRO A 74 -2.42 11.53 -7.08
CA PRO A 74 -2.27 12.33 -5.87
C PRO A 74 -2.49 11.51 -4.59
N GLN A 75 -3.29 10.43 -4.66
CA GLN A 75 -3.68 9.58 -3.54
C GLN A 75 -3.90 8.14 -4.04
N ALA A 76 -3.81 7.17 -3.12
CA ALA A 76 -4.21 5.79 -3.38
C ALA A 76 -5.71 5.68 -3.68
N ARG A 77 -6.10 4.66 -4.44
CA ARG A 77 -7.51 4.33 -4.71
C ARG A 77 -7.88 3.03 -3.99
N PRO A 78 -8.77 3.07 -2.99
CA PRO A 78 -9.27 1.88 -2.29
C PRO A 78 -10.08 0.97 -3.22
N LEU A 79 -9.88 -0.33 -3.10
CA LEU A 79 -10.71 -1.37 -3.73
C LEU A 79 -11.89 -1.74 -2.81
N PRO A 80 -12.95 -2.40 -3.33
CA PRO A 80 -14.11 -2.78 -2.51
C PRO A 80 -13.73 -3.60 -1.26
N ALA A 81 -12.79 -4.53 -1.38
CA ALA A 81 -12.30 -5.33 -0.26
C ALA A 81 -11.45 -4.53 0.75
N GLY A 82 -10.95 -3.36 0.36
CA GLY A 82 -10.29 -2.41 1.25
C GLY A 82 -11.26 -1.47 1.97
N LEU A 83 -12.56 -1.48 1.65
CA LEU A 83 -13.52 -0.61 2.32
C LEU A 83 -13.91 -1.19 3.68
N GLY A 84 -13.68 -0.40 4.74
CA GLY A 84 -14.08 -0.76 6.10
C GLY A 84 -12.99 -0.51 7.14
N PRO A 85 -13.27 -0.85 8.41
CA PRO A 85 -12.34 -0.62 9.51
C PRO A 85 -11.02 -1.35 9.30
N LEU A 86 -9.90 -0.64 9.39
CA LEU A 86 -8.58 -1.24 9.20
C LEU A 86 -8.30 -2.34 10.23
N ALA A 87 -8.86 -2.20 11.43
CA ALA A 87 -8.76 -3.19 12.51
C ALA A 87 -9.35 -4.56 12.13
N ALA A 88 -10.24 -4.65 11.13
CA ALA A 88 -10.75 -5.93 10.64
C ALA A 88 -9.66 -6.78 9.96
N LEU A 89 -8.54 -6.16 9.58
CA LEU A 89 -7.38 -6.80 8.97
C LEU A 89 -6.31 -7.22 10.01
N ALA A 90 -6.55 -6.97 11.29
CA ALA A 90 -5.59 -7.28 12.34
C ALA A 90 -5.46 -8.79 12.55
N GLY A 91 -4.21 -9.26 12.67
CA GLY A 91 -3.92 -10.64 13.04
C GLY A 91 -4.19 -10.94 14.52
N PRO A 92 -3.94 -12.17 14.98
CA PRO A 92 -4.15 -12.58 16.37
C PRO A 92 -3.37 -11.75 17.40
N ASP A 93 -2.27 -11.12 16.97
CA ASP A 93 -1.42 -10.23 17.77
C ASP A 93 -1.90 -8.76 17.78
N GLY A 94 -3.05 -8.48 17.16
CA GLY A 94 -3.61 -7.14 17.01
C GLY A 94 -2.85 -6.26 16.00
N THR A 95 -1.89 -6.81 15.25
CA THR A 95 -1.13 -6.07 14.24
C THR A 95 -1.77 -6.22 12.87
N VAL A 96 -2.01 -5.09 12.20
CA VAL A 96 -2.40 -5.07 10.79
C VAL A 96 -1.14 -5.26 9.95
N ARG A 97 -1.15 -6.22 9.03
CA ARG A 97 -0.01 -6.50 8.15
C ARG A 97 -0.40 -6.18 6.72
N LEU A 98 0.33 -5.23 6.12
CA LEU A 98 0.12 -4.83 4.74
C LEU A 98 1.40 -5.07 3.93
N HIS A 99 1.22 -5.51 2.70
CA HIS A 99 2.29 -5.66 1.73
C HIS A 99 2.01 -4.82 0.49
N VAL A 100 2.98 -4.02 0.06
CA VAL A 100 2.89 -3.20 -1.14
C VAL A 100 3.63 -3.90 -2.27
N GLU A 101 2.87 -4.57 -3.13
CA GLU A 101 3.38 -5.31 -4.29
C GLU A 101 3.69 -4.33 -5.43
N TYR A 102 4.89 -4.43 -6.02
CA TYR A 102 5.28 -3.61 -7.16
C TYR A 102 4.75 -4.20 -8.46
N ARG A 103 4.00 -3.39 -9.20
CA ARG A 103 3.37 -3.77 -10.47
C ARG A 103 4.07 -3.16 -11.69
N ARG A 104 5.30 -2.67 -11.54
CA ARG A 104 6.05 -2.02 -12.63
C ARG A 104 5.30 -0.81 -13.17
N GLN A 105 5.49 -0.46 -14.44
CA GLN A 105 4.77 0.63 -15.09
C GLN A 105 3.46 0.18 -15.75
N LEU A 106 2.76 -0.80 -15.15
CA LEU A 106 1.44 -1.19 -15.62
C LEU A 106 0.45 -0.04 -15.45
N ASP A 107 -0.57 0.00 -16.32
CA ASP A 107 -1.65 0.98 -16.23
C ASP A 107 -2.41 0.81 -14.91
N PRO A 108 -2.41 1.82 -14.02
CA PRO A 108 -3.07 1.70 -12.72
C PRO A 108 -4.59 1.70 -12.82
N ASP A 109 -5.19 2.30 -13.85
CA ASP A 109 -6.65 2.26 -14.03
C ASP A 109 -7.07 0.84 -14.43
N ALA A 110 -6.34 0.19 -15.34
CA ALA A 110 -6.58 -1.21 -15.69
C ALA A 110 -6.35 -2.18 -14.51
N GLU A 111 -5.34 -1.95 -13.67
CA GLU A 111 -5.13 -2.75 -12.46
C GLU A 111 -6.26 -2.54 -11.44
N TYR A 112 -6.77 -1.31 -11.30
CA TYR A 112 -7.90 -1.01 -10.43
C TYR A 112 -9.17 -1.73 -10.90
N GLU A 113 -9.48 -1.69 -12.20
CA GLU A 113 -10.61 -2.40 -12.78
C GLU A 113 -10.48 -3.92 -12.65
N ARG A 114 -9.27 -4.48 -12.77
CA ARG A 114 -9.02 -5.92 -12.68
C ARG A 114 -9.18 -6.47 -11.27
N LEU A 115 -8.90 -5.66 -10.25
CA LEU A 115 -8.84 -6.07 -8.85
C LEU A 115 -10.10 -5.68 -8.05
N GLY A 116 -10.96 -4.82 -8.61
CA GLY A 116 -12.22 -4.38 -8.01
C GLY A 116 -13.39 -5.28 -8.36
#